data_AF-A0A7X9FBF2-F1
#
_entry.id   AF-A0A7X9FBF2-F1
#
_cell.length_a   1.000
_cell.length_b   1.000
_cell.length_c   1.000
_cell.angle_alpha   90.00
_cell.angle_beta   90.00
_cell.angle_gamma   90.00
#
_symmetry.space_group_name_H-M   'P 1'
#
loop_
_entity.id
_entity.type
_entity.pdbx_description
1 polymer ?
#
loop_
_entity_poly.entity_id
_entity_poly.type
_entity_poly.pdbx_seq_one_letter_code
_entity_poly.pdbx_strand_id
1 'polypeptide(L)'
;MEKDILPVVDPLPREQIISELTKDKLLRKTNNGNNEVYVFTGRNAPSLMHDVGRIREITFRYAGGGTGKEIDIDEYDADPENPQHQLIV
;
A
#
# COMPACT_ATOMS: atom_id res chain seq x y z
N MET A 1 5.65 -24.32 16.20
CA MET A 1 6.31 -23.09 16.69
C MET A 1 5.28 -22.00 16.53
N GLU A 2 4.88 -21.37 17.62
CA GLU A 2 3.99 -20.21 17.59
C GLU A 2 4.75 -19.09 16.86
N LYS A 3 4.18 -18.55 15.79
CA LYS A 3 4.82 -17.50 15.00
C LYS A 3 4.69 -16.22 15.83
N ASP A 4 5.79 -15.60 16.23
CA ASP A 4 5.74 -14.31 16.91
C ASP A 4 5.13 -13.28 15.96
N ILE A 5 3.88 -12.91 16.22
CA ILE A 5 3.13 -11.94 15.41
C ILE A 5 3.49 -10.54 15.92
N LEU A 6 4.16 -9.75 15.08
CA LEU A 6 4.48 -8.37 15.41
C LEU A 6 3.21 -7.50 15.37
N PRO A 7 3.09 -6.46 16.21
CA PRO A 7 2.04 -5.45 16.06
C PRO A 7 2.09 -4.83 14.65
N VAL A 8 0.92 -4.59 14.05
CA VAL A 8 0.87 -3.87 12.76
C VAL A 8 1.25 -2.40 12.99
N VAL A 9 2.03 -1.82 12.08
CA VAL A 9 2.43 -0.40 12.13
C VAL A 9 1.23 0.56 12.25
N ASP A 10 1.46 1.70 12.90
CA ASP A 10 0.47 2.76 13.04
C ASP A 10 0.15 3.43 11.69
N PRO A 11 -1.06 3.96 11.48
CA PRO A 11 -1.37 4.70 10.26
C PRO A 11 -0.58 6.01 10.19
N LEU A 12 -0.19 6.41 8.97
CA LEU A 12 0.38 7.73 8.74
C LEU A 12 -0.72 8.82 8.73
N PRO A 13 -0.37 10.10 8.97
CA PRO A 13 -1.31 11.20 8.83
C PRO A 13 -1.98 11.18 7.45
N ARG A 14 -3.31 11.30 7.44
CA ARG A 14 -4.13 11.19 6.22
C ARG A 14 -3.71 12.19 5.15
N GLU A 15 -3.27 13.37 5.57
CA GLU A 15 -2.81 14.44 4.69
C GLU A 15 -1.55 14.03 3.91
N GLN A 16 -0.64 13.24 4.51
CA GLN A 16 0.56 12.74 3.84
C GLN A 16 0.19 11.75 2.73
N ILE A 17 -0.71 10.81 3.04
CA ILE A 17 -1.19 9.81 2.08
C ILE A 17 -1.89 10.50 0.90
N ILE A 18 -2.81 11.44 1.18
CA ILE A 18 -3.54 12.17 0.14
C ILE A 18 -2.61 13.05 -0.71
N SER A 19 -1.55 13.61 -0.11
CA SER A 19 -0.61 14.47 -0.85
C SER A 19 0.13 13.74 -1.98
N GLU A 20 0.21 12.42 -1.93
CA GLU A 20 0.86 11.58 -2.95
C GLU A 20 -0.10 11.17 -4.09
N LEU A 21 -1.40 11.46 -3.99
CA LEU A 21 -2.41 11.22 -5.04
C LEU A 21 -2.39 12.31 -6.12
N THR A 22 -1.24 12.47 -6.76
CA THR A 22 -0.96 13.55 -7.71
C THR A 22 -1.38 13.21 -9.14
N LYS A 23 -1.54 14.24 -9.99
CA LYS A 23 -2.02 14.09 -11.38
C LYS A 23 -1.11 13.23 -12.26
N ASP A 24 0.20 13.21 -12.01
CA ASP A 24 1.16 12.35 -12.73
C ASP A 24 0.95 10.86 -12.44
N LYS A 25 0.29 10.50 -11.33
CA LYS A 25 -0.04 9.12 -10.95
C LYS A 25 -1.47 8.73 -11.32
N LEU A 26 -2.30 9.69 -11.72
CA LEU A 26 -3.69 9.44 -12.11
C LEU A 26 -3.71 8.74 -13.48
N LEU A 27 -4.16 7.49 -13.49
CA LEU A 27 -4.34 6.72 -14.71
C LEU A 27 -5.62 7.14 -15.44
N ARG A 28 -6.75 7.17 -14.72
CA ARG A 28 -8.06 7.55 -15.29
C ARG A 28 -9.11 7.76 -14.20
N LYS A 29 -10.28 8.25 -14.62
CA LYS A 29 -11.52 8.17 -13.83
C LYS A 29 -12.32 6.92 -14.21
N THR A 30 -13.11 6.40 -13.28
CA THR A 30 -14.03 5.30 -13.57
C THR A 30 -15.32 5.83 -14.20
N ASN A 31 -15.91 5.06 -15.12
CA ASN A 31 -17.19 5.43 -15.75
C ASN A 31 -18.38 5.31 -14.79
N ASN A 32 -18.26 4.46 -13.76
CA ASN A 32 -19.26 4.26 -12.72
C ASN A 32 -18.66 4.64 -11.36
N GLY A 33 -19.42 5.34 -10.51
CA GLY A 33 -19.01 5.76 -9.17
C GLY A 33 -18.14 7.02 -9.09
N ASN A 34 -17.62 7.53 -10.21
CA ASN A 34 -16.76 8.72 -10.28
C ASN A 34 -15.49 8.61 -9.40
N ASN A 35 -14.89 7.42 -9.35
CA ASN A 35 -13.63 7.17 -8.64
C ASN A 35 -12.43 7.55 -9.51
N GLU A 36 -11.28 7.70 -8.87
CA GLU A 36 -10.01 8.02 -9.51
C GLU A 36 -9.07 6.81 -9.36
N VAL A 37 -8.49 6.36 -10.47
CA VAL A 37 -7.59 5.21 -10.50
C VAL A 37 -6.16 5.72 -10.54
N TYR A 38 -5.34 5.34 -9.56
CA TYR A 38 -3.95 5.77 -9.48
C TYR A 38 -3.01 4.58 -9.64
N VAL A 39 -1.87 4.82 -10.28
CA VAL A 39 -0.75 3.87 -10.37
C VAL A 39 0.49 4.50 -9.76
N PHE A 40 1.15 3.81 -8.84
CA PHE A 40 2.31 4.31 -8.12
C PHE A 40 3.29 3.19 -7.76
N THR A 41 4.46 3.55 -7.25
CA THR A 41 5.46 2.62 -6.70
C THR A 41 5.86 3.07 -5.29
N GLY A 42 6.44 2.18 -4.49
CA GLY A 42 6.96 2.56 -3.17
C GLY A 42 7.96 3.71 -3.18
N ARG A 43 8.65 3.92 -4.31
CA ARG A 43 9.62 5.02 -4.49
C ARG A 43 8.96 6.37 -4.70
N ASN A 44 7.85 6.45 -5.42
CA ASN A 44 7.24 7.73 -5.81
C ASN A 44 6.02 8.12 -4.96
N ALA A 45 5.55 7.20 -4.10
CA ALA A 45 4.50 7.43 -3.11
C ALA A 45 4.74 6.55 -1.86
N PRO A 46 5.78 6.84 -1.06
CA PRO A 46 6.16 6.02 0.10
C PRO A 46 5.10 6.04 1.21
N SER A 47 4.41 7.16 1.44
CA SER A 47 3.37 7.24 2.48
C SER A 47 2.14 6.42 2.12
N LEU A 48 1.77 6.44 0.83
CA LEU A 48 0.70 5.61 0.29
C LEU A 48 1.07 4.13 0.29
N MET A 49 2.31 3.79 -0.07
CA MET A 49 2.81 2.41 0.00
C MET A 49 2.80 1.88 1.42
N HIS A 50 3.19 2.70 2.41
CA HIS A 50 3.12 2.34 3.82
C HIS A 50 1.70 1.97 4.23
N ASP A 51 0.69 2.78 3.89
CA ASP A 51 -0.70 2.49 4.28
C ASP A 51 -1.27 1.28 3.51
N VAL A 52 -0.88 1.07 2.25
CA VAL A 52 -1.22 -0.15 1.49
C VAL A 52 -0.66 -1.40 2.17
N GLY A 53 0.63 -1.42 2.52
CA GLY A 53 1.26 -2.55 3.20
C GLY A 53 0.64 -2.82 4.58
N ARG A 54 0.27 -1.76 5.29
CA ARG A 54 -0.46 -1.84 6.56
C ARG A 54 -1.83 -2.51 6.39
N ILE A 55 -2.63 -2.06 5.42
CA ILE A 55 -3.97 -2.59 5.15
C ILE A 55 -3.91 -4.04 4.66
N ARG A 56 -2.92 -4.37 3.82
CA ARG A 56 -2.67 -5.76 3.38
C ARG A 56 -2.45 -6.68 4.56
N GLU A 57 -1.53 -6.34 5.47
CA GLU A 57 -1.26 -7.17 6.64
C GLU A 57 -2.51 -7.34 7.52
N ILE A 58 -3.27 -6.28 7.78
CA ILE A 58 -4.53 -6.34 8.54
C ILE A 58 -5.52 -7.31 7.86
N THR A 59 -5.72 -7.13 6.55
CA THR A 59 -6.71 -7.88 5.77
C THR A 59 -6.32 -9.35 5.65
N PHE A 60 -5.05 -9.64 5.36
CA PHE A 60 -4.57 -11.00 5.21
C PHE A 60 -4.45 -11.73 6.55
N ARG A 61 -4.08 -11.06 7.66
CA ARG A 61 -4.18 -11.66 9.00
C ARG A 61 -5.61 -12.08 9.32
N TYR A 62 -6.58 -11.21 9.05
CA TYR A 62 -7.99 -11.52 9.25
C TYR A 62 -8.44 -12.75 8.45
N ALA A 63 -7.91 -12.93 7.23
CA ALA A 63 -8.17 -14.08 6.38
C ALA A 63 -7.29 -15.32 6.69
N GLY A 64 -6.38 -15.26 7.68
CA GLY A 64 -5.45 -16.35 8.03
C GLY A 64 -4.21 -16.48 7.13
N GLY A 65 -3.98 -15.54 6.22
CA GLY A 65 -2.86 -15.52 5.27
C GLY A 65 -1.80 -14.44 5.51
N GLY A 66 -1.89 -13.67 6.60
CA GLY A 66 -0.95 -12.58 6.89
C GLY A 66 0.49 -13.03 7.08
N THR A 67 1.43 -12.10 6.90
CA THR A 67 2.87 -12.42 6.99
C THR A 67 3.30 -12.67 8.44
N GLY A 68 2.62 -12.04 9.41
CA GLY A 68 3.00 -11.98 10.82
C GLY A 68 3.99 -10.84 11.12
N LYS A 69 4.43 -10.10 10.10
CA LYS A 69 5.31 -8.93 10.23
C LYS A 69 4.51 -7.67 10.53
N GLU A 70 5.17 -6.60 10.93
CA GLU A 70 4.51 -5.32 11.23
C GLU A 70 3.85 -4.66 10.00
N ILE A 71 4.32 -4.99 8.79
CA ILE A 71 3.82 -4.46 7.52
C ILE A 71 4.01 -5.49 6.41
N ASP A 72 3.08 -5.55 5.47
CA ASP A 72 3.16 -6.39 4.27
C ASP A 72 3.74 -5.60 3.08
N ILE A 73 5.06 -5.42 3.13
CA ILE A 73 5.91 -4.89 2.06
C ILE A 73 7.10 -5.83 1.91
N ASP A 74 7.44 -6.20 0.68
CA ASP A 74 8.53 -7.13 0.37
C ASP A 74 9.63 -6.52 -0.53
N GLU A 75 10.59 -7.34 -0.93
CA GLU A 75 11.69 -6.94 -1.79
C GLU A 75 11.25 -6.47 -3.19
N TYR A 76 10.09 -6.91 -3.70
CA TYR A 76 9.58 -6.52 -5.01
C TYR A 76 8.91 -5.16 -4.95
N ASP A 77 8.22 -4.84 -3.86
CA ASP A 77 7.69 -3.50 -3.61
C ASP A 77 8.80 -2.45 -3.45
N ALA A 78 9.95 -2.87 -2.88
CA ALA A 78 11.09 -2.00 -2.55
C ALA A 78 12.25 -2.03 -3.58
N ASP A 79 12.11 -2.77 -4.69
CA ASP A 79 13.18 -2.89 -5.68
C ASP A 79 13.57 -1.50 -6.24
N PRO A 80 14.87 -1.14 -6.23
CA PRO A 80 15.30 0.17 -6.70
C PRO A 80 15.15 0.32 -8.21
N GLU A 81 15.42 -0.71 -9.00
CA GLU A 81 15.43 -0.60 -10.47
C GLU A 81 14.05 -0.88 -11.06
N ASN A 82 13.34 -1.88 -10.54
CA ASN A 82 12.08 -2.37 -11.08
C ASN A 82 11.04 -2.63 -9.97
N PRO A 83 10.61 -1.59 -9.22
CA PRO A 83 9.62 -1.78 -8.17
C PRO A 83 8.27 -2.21 -8.72
N GLN A 84 7.57 -3.04 -7.96
CA GLN A 84 6.20 -3.42 -8.26
C GLN A 84 5.30 -2.18 -8.32
N HIS A 85 4.58 -2.04 -9.43
CA HIS A 85 3.60 -0.98 -9.61
C HIS A 85 2.29 -1.39 -8.95
N GLN A 86 1.79 -0.51 -8.10
CA GLN A 86 0.55 -0.65 -7.36
C GLN A 86 -0.57 0.08 -8.10
N LEU A 87 -1.79 -0.44 -8.01
CA LEU A 87 -2.99 0.20 -8.53
C LEU A 87 -4.02 0.31 -7.41
N ILE A 88 -4.57 1.51 -7.23
CA ILE A 88 -5.66 1.78 -6.29
C ILE A 88 -6.82 2.48 -7.00
N VAL A 89 -8.03 2.32 -6.47
CA VAL A 89 -9.31 2.87 -6.96
C VAL A 89 -10.04 3.54 -5.82
#